data_AF-A0AAV3XJ25-F1
#
_entry.id   AF-A0AAV3XJ25-F1
#
_cell.length_a   1.000
_cell.length_b   1.000
_cell.length_c   1.000
_cell.angle_alpha   90.00
_cell.angle_beta   90.00
_cell.angle_gamma   90.00
#
_symmetry.space_group_name_H-M   'P 1'
#
loop_
_entity.id
_entity.type
_entity.pdbx_description
1 polymer ?
#
loop_
_entity_poly.entity_id
_entity_poly.type
_entity_poly.pdbx_seq_one_letter_code
_entity_poly.pdbx_strand_id
1 'polypeptide(L)'
;MVVQRFDVFLVNLDPTIGSKIQKTRPCVVISPDEMNKYIATVIVATMTTKGQSYPTRLPCQFQGKDRQIVLTQVASYIKRYW
;
A
#
# COMPACT_ATOMS: atom_id res chain seq x y z
N MET A 1 16.52 5.27 -3.25
CA MET A 1 15.27 5.36 -4.04
C MET A 1 14.43 6.47 -3.44
N VAL A 2 13.96 7.42 -4.25
CA VAL A 2 13.01 8.44 -3.78
C VAL A 2 11.62 7.83 -3.92
N VAL A 3 10.90 7.75 -2.80
CA VAL A 3 9.51 7.28 -2.78
C VAL A 3 8.62 8.51 -2.75
N GLN A 4 7.71 8.64 -3.72
CA GLN A 4 6.80 9.78 -3.81
C GLN A 4 5.39 9.40 -3.36
N ARG A 5 4.65 10.39 -2.89
CA ARG A 5 3.24 10.27 -2.56
C ARG A 5 2.49 9.84 -3.81
N PHE A 6 1.58 8.90 -3.63
CA PHE A 6 0.79 8.23 -4.67
C PHE A 6 1.54 7.22 -5.55
N ASP A 7 2.84 6.99 -5.31
CA ASP A 7 3.50 5.81 -5.88
C ASP A 7 2.83 4.53 -5.39
N VAL A 8 2.81 3.51 -6.25
CA VAL A 8 2.28 2.19 -5.92
C VAL A 8 3.41 1.18 -5.87
N PHE A 9 3.54 0.49 -4.75
CA PHE A 9 4.51 -0.57 -4.55
C PHE A 9 3.83 -1.87 -4.19
N LEU A 10 4.46 -2.99 -4.56
CA LEU A 10 4.04 -4.30 -4.11
C LEU A 10 4.66 -4.54 -2.74
N VAL A 11 3.84 -4.62 -1.69
CA VAL A 11 4.31 -4.76 -0.31
C VAL A 11 3.96 -6.13 0.22
N ASN A 12 4.92 -6.79 0.86
CA ASN A 12 4.66 -8.01 1.60
C ASN A 12 4.03 -7.68 2.97
N LEU A 13 2.75 -8.01 3.14
CA LEU A 13 2.00 -7.71 4.35
C LEU A 13 2.24 -8.72 5.50
N ASP A 14 2.89 -9.86 5.21
CA ASP A 14 3.12 -10.94 6.18
C ASP A 14 4.57 -11.45 6.12
N PRO A 15 5.37 -11.31 7.20
CA PRO A 15 6.52 -12.18 7.43
C PRO A 15 6.02 -13.48 8.08
N THR A 16 5.27 -14.32 7.37
CA THR A 16 4.75 -15.55 7.99
C THR A 16 5.86 -16.60 8.16
N ILE A 17 6.12 -16.98 9.40
CA ILE A 17 6.72 -18.26 9.77
C ILE A 17 5.65 -19.35 9.51
N GLY A 18 5.68 -20.02 8.35
CA GLY A 18 4.79 -21.14 8.02
C GLY A 18 4.14 -21.11 6.62
N SER A 19 3.30 -22.11 6.32
CA SER A 19 2.74 -22.43 4.98
C SER A 19 1.60 -21.53 4.46
N LYS A 20 1.36 -20.37 5.07
CA LYS A 20 0.31 -19.45 4.59
C LYS A 20 0.81 -18.68 3.37
N ILE A 21 -0.06 -18.62 2.36
CA ILE A 21 0.16 -17.96 1.06
C ILE A 21 0.70 -16.53 1.26
N GLN A 22 1.87 -16.23 0.69
CA GLN A 22 2.39 -14.87 0.55
C GLN A 22 1.38 -14.03 -0.24
N LYS A 23 0.69 -13.11 0.44
CA LYS A 23 -0.19 -12.15 -0.25
C LYS A 23 0.53 -10.82 -0.33
N THR A 24 1.52 -10.73 -1.22
CA THR A 24 2.06 -9.45 -1.65
C THR A 24 0.93 -8.68 -2.34
N ARG A 25 0.66 -7.46 -1.88
CA ARG A 25 -0.43 -6.64 -2.41
C ARG A 25 0.10 -5.30 -2.89
N PRO A 26 -0.50 -4.73 -3.95
CA PRO A 26 -0.21 -3.36 -4.30
C PRO A 26 -0.74 -2.44 -3.20
N CYS A 27 0.10 -1.52 -2.77
CA CYS A 27 -0.18 -0.51 -1.77
C CYS A 27 0.23 0.85 -2.33
N VAL A 28 -0.59 1.88 -2.09
CA VAL A 28 -0.33 3.26 -2.50
C VAL A 28 0.31 4.03 -1.35
N VAL A 29 1.34 4.82 -1.63
CA VAL A 29 1.97 5.71 -0.65
C VAL A 29 1.05 6.88 -0.37
N ILE A 30 0.68 7.08 0.90
CA ILE A 30 -0.19 8.19 1.33
C ILE A 30 0.54 9.25 2.16
N SER A 31 1.78 8.96 2.52
CA SER A 31 2.65 9.86 3.30
C SER A 31 3.20 11.00 2.43
N PRO A 32 3.42 12.20 2.99
CA PRO A 32 3.98 13.34 2.26
C PRO A 32 5.40 13.09 1.74
N ASP A 33 5.76 13.72 0.62
CA ASP A 33 7.07 13.58 -0.03
C ASP A 33 8.21 14.04 0.87
N GLU A 34 7.98 15.10 1.64
CA GLU A 34 8.95 15.62 2.61
C GLU A 34 9.29 14.55 3.64
N MET A 35 8.26 13.85 4.15
CA MET A 35 8.45 12.75 5.09
C MET A 35 9.21 11.59 4.45
N ASN A 36 8.81 11.21 3.24
CA ASN A 36 9.42 10.09 2.50
C ASN A 36 10.88 10.37 2.12
N LYS A 37 11.26 11.64 1.95
CA LYS A 37 12.63 12.07 1.67
C LYS A 37 13.54 11.95 2.89
N TYR A 38 13.09 12.38 4.07
CA TYR A 38 13.95 12.48 5.26
C TYR A 38 13.86 11.29 6.22
N ILE A 39 12.73 10.57 6.26
CA ILE A 39 12.50 9.48 7.21
C ILE A 39 12.62 8.13 6.50
N ALA A 40 13.14 7.10 7.17
CA ALA A 40 13.26 5.75 6.62
C ALA A 40 11.91 5.02 6.44
N THR A 41 10.84 5.55 7.01
CA THR A 41 9.51 4.94 7.06
C THR A 41 8.56 5.67 6.13
N VAL A 42 7.67 4.92 5.49
CA VAL A 42 6.53 5.47 4.76
C VAL A 42 5.24 4.98 5.39
N ILE A 43 4.14 5.62 5.01
CA ILE A 43 2.78 5.17 5.27
C ILE A 43 2.13 4.83 3.93
N VAL A 44 1.54 3.64 3.86
CA VAL A 44 0.87 3.11 2.67
C VAL A 44 -0.55 2.64 2.98
N ALA A 45 -1.43 2.66 1.98
CA ALA A 45 -2.77 2.09 2.04
C ALA A 45 -2.93 0.94 1.04
N THR A 46 -3.58 -0.15 1.47
CA THR A 46 -3.71 -1.36 0.64
C THR A 46 -4.70 -1.16 -0.50
N MET A 47 -4.41 -1.74 -1.68
CA MET A 47 -5.34 -1.77 -2.82
C MET A 47 -5.97 -3.16 -2.98
N THR A 48 -7.27 -3.19 -3.26
CA THR A 48 -8.02 -4.44 -3.52
C THR A 48 -8.84 -4.33 -4.81
N THR A 49 -9.00 -5.43 -5.53
CA THR A 49 -9.93 -5.55 -6.66
C THR A 49 -11.33 -5.96 -6.21
N LYS A 50 -11.47 -6.48 -4.98
CA LYS A 50 -12.72 -6.98 -4.42
C LYS A 50 -13.08 -6.21 -3.16
N GLY A 51 -14.32 -5.77 -3.04
CA GLY A 51 -14.81 -5.09 -1.86
C GLY A 51 -16.21 -4.53 -2.06
N GLN A 52 -16.93 -4.39 -0.96
CA GLN A 52 -18.18 -3.65 -0.93
C GLN A 52 -17.88 -2.15 -0.85
N SER A 53 -18.79 -1.33 -1.38
CA SER A 53 -18.64 0.13 -1.29
C SER A 53 -18.78 0.55 0.18
N TYR A 54 -17.71 1.11 0.74
CA TYR A 54 -17.71 1.77 2.04
C TYR A 54 -17.20 3.20 1.87
N PRO A 55 -17.60 4.16 2.71
CA PRO A 55 -17.10 5.54 2.66
C PRO A 55 -15.56 5.65 2.74
N THR A 56 -14.91 4.63 3.30
CA THR A 56 -13.45 4.53 3.45
C THR A 56 -12.75 3.86 2.26
N ARG A 57 -13.48 3.55 1.19
CA ARG A 57 -12.95 2.95 -0.06
C ARG A 57 -12.88 4.04 -1.11
N LEU A 58 -11.69 4.30 -1.63
CA LEU A 58 -11.51 5.23 -2.74
C LEU A 58 -11.39 4.43 -4.04
N PRO A 59 -12.30 4.61 -5.01
CA PRO A 59 -12.17 3.97 -6.31
C PRO A 59 -10.93 4.51 -7.03
N CYS A 60 -10.23 3.63 -7.74
CA CYS A 60 -9.05 3.98 -8.53
C CYS A 60 -8.90 3.00 -9.69
N GLN A 61 -8.23 3.44 -10.76
CA GLN A 61 -7.78 2.55 -11.81
C GLN A 61 -6.28 2.30 -11.67
N PHE A 62 -5.90 1.01 -11.71
CA PHE A 62 -4.50 0.62 -11.67
C PHE A 62 -4.27 -0.59 -12.56
N GLN A 63 -3.33 -0.45 -13.49
CA GLN A 63 -3.01 -1.47 -14.51
C GLN A 63 -4.25 -1.91 -15.31
N GLY A 64 -5.08 -0.95 -15.75
CA GLY A 64 -6.28 -1.22 -16.55
C GLY A 64 -7.39 -1.99 -15.82
N LYS A 65 -7.32 -2.07 -14.49
CA LYS A 65 -8.35 -2.72 -13.66
C LYS A 65 -8.89 -1.73 -12.64
N ASP A 66 -10.21 -1.77 -12.44
CA ASP A 66 -10.86 -1.06 -11.36
C ASP A 66 -10.46 -1.69 -10.02
N ARG A 67 -10.02 -0.85 -9.10
CA ARG A 67 -9.59 -1.20 -7.76
C ARG A 67 -10.11 -0.19 -6.75
N GLN A 68 -10.00 -0.54 -5.49
CA GLN A 68 -10.31 0.33 -4.37
C GLN A 68 -9.10 0.44 -3.46
N ILE A 69 -8.77 1.66 -3.06
CA ILE A 69 -7.84 1.94 -1.98
C ILE A 69 -8.61 1.80 -0.67
N VAL A 70 -8.07 1.00 0.24
CA VAL A 70 -8.69 0.60 1.50
C VAL A 70 -8.10 1.44 2.62
N LEU A 71 -8.67 2.62 2.90
CA LEU A 71 -8.12 3.53 3.91
C LEU A 71 -8.18 2.97 5.35
N THR A 72 -8.99 1.94 5.59
CA THR A 72 -9.00 1.21 6.86
C THR A 72 -7.83 0.23 7.02
N GLN A 73 -7.07 -0.02 5.95
CA GLN A 73 -5.88 -0.88 5.94
C GLN A 73 -4.64 -0.04 5.60
N VAL A 74 -4.32 0.87 6.52
CA VAL A 74 -3.11 1.69 6.48
C VAL A 74 -2.05 1.05 7.36
N ALA A 75 -0.82 1.00 6.86
CA ALA A 75 0.32 0.45 7.58
C ALA A 75 1.58 1.26 7.26
N SER A 76 2.58 1.15 8.14
CA SER A 76 3.86 1.83 8.00
C SER A 76 4.96 0.83 7.68
N TYR A 77 5.80 1.12 6.69
CA TYR A 77 6.88 0.25 6.25
C TYR A 77 8.22 0.99 6.19
N ILE A 78 9.29 0.29 6.53
CA ILE A 78 10.66 0.81 6.44
C ILE A 78 11.17 0.59 5.01
N LYS A 79 11.58 1.67 4.30
CA LYS A 79 12.16 1.73 2.93
C LYS A 79 13.17 0.63 2.59
N ARG A 80 13.84 0.06 3.59
CA ARG A 80 14.83 -1.01 3.41
C ARG A 80 14.24 -2.41 3.21
N TYR A 81 12.99 -2.64 3.60
CA TYR A 81 12.36 -3.97 3.66
C TYR A 81 11.10 -4.08 2.80
N TRP A 82 11.01 -3.31 1.72
CA TRP A 82 9.87 -3.34 0.80
C TRP A 82 9.95 -4.54 -0.13
#